data_AF-N4V6U3-F1
#
_entry.id   AF-N4V6U3-F1
#
_cell.length_a   1.000
_cell.length_b   1.000
_cell.length_c   1.000
_cell.angle_alpha   90.00
_cell.angle_beta   90.00
_cell.angle_gamma   90.00
#
_symmetry.space_group_name_H-M   'P 1'
#
loop_
_entity.id
_entity.type
_entity.pdbx_description
1 polymer ?
#
loop_
_entity_poly.entity_id
_entity_poly.type
_entity_poly.pdbx_seq_one_letter_code
_entity_poly.pdbx_strand_id
1 'polypeptide(L)'
;MPSATSFRILPPLADQLRAKPCMEPSLNGLMSDLLISTADETLRQTPESDMYSETSTRGQVMKVDCANVECSEPLVTPRQRYRRVHVRLIVWEEQDLNSLERELQKVHEAFSGYHYNVEVYRIPTRDATISLRRKIRQCNPAPKVPRLDTLVILYYYGHGGFSKVEKVEEKNGVVHKKKSTEFVLSGRQSGGVAISWKRIYRPILQLKCDTLVILDCCNAGASVLSGKELGKVSAIDRSFAKEILYSSGFESVSVSGLKHSFASMLADNLNDHLSSGLLDTPSLARDVAALAKQHYRERTKLVWGEVTVCEKTGRTVRKGIETRSYDTSNPGLFQLVPGRRGPIILQPLKIGASVRKKRRNTLMSGDGSESIETEEGPRRARRRLC
;
A
#
# COMPACT_ATOMS: atom_id res chain seq x y z
N MET A 1 62.28 -22.73 -11.94
CA MET A 1 61.18 -21.89 -11.41
C MET A 1 60.10 -21.88 -12.49
N PRO A 2 58.84 -22.34 -12.26
CA PRO A 2 58.02 -22.35 -11.03
C PRO A 2 57.78 -23.79 -10.48
N SER A 3 57.80 -24.01 -9.16
CA SER A 3 56.73 -23.83 -8.14
C SER A 3 55.57 -24.81 -8.28
N ALA A 4 55.74 -26.00 -7.69
CA ALA A 4 54.69 -26.97 -7.42
C ALA A 4 53.94 -26.58 -6.14
N THR A 5 52.65 -26.29 -6.25
CA THR A 5 51.77 -26.03 -5.10
C THR A 5 50.91 -27.25 -4.82
N SER A 6 51.16 -27.84 -3.65
CA SER A 6 50.50 -29.00 -3.07
C SER A 6 49.02 -28.72 -2.75
N PHE A 7 48.14 -29.58 -3.23
CA PHE A 7 46.74 -29.66 -2.77
C PHE A 7 46.69 -30.46 -1.46
N ARG A 8 46.25 -29.82 -0.38
CA ARG A 8 45.82 -30.51 0.85
C ARG A 8 44.31 -30.67 0.85
N ILE A 9 43.87 -31.92 0.94
CA ILE A 9 42.48 -32.32 1.18
C ILE A 9 42.23 -32.20 2.69
N LEU A 10 41.22 -31.43 3.09
CA LEU A 10 40.73 -31.36 4.47
C LEU A 10 39.56 -32.34 4.67
N PRO A 11 39.47 -33.03 5.82
CA PRO A 11 38.37 -33.94 6.14
C PRO A 11 37.10 -33.19 6.60
N PRO A 12 35.92 -33.84 6.55
CA PRO A 12 34.64 -33.23 6.89
C PRO A 12 34.50 -33.05 8.42
N LEU A 13 34.18 -31.82 8.83
CA LEU A 13 33.91 -31.47 10.23
C LEU A 13 32.43 -31.75 10.55
N ALA A 14 32.13 -33.00 10.91
CA ALA A 14 30.96 -33.33 11.72
C ALA A 14 31.34 -33.21 13.21
N ASP A 15 30.34 -32.91 14.04
CA ASP A 15 30.36 -32.99 15.51
C ASP A 15 31.17 -31.96 16.30
N GLN A 16 30.66 -30.73 16.42
CA GLN A 16 30.82 -29.94 17.66
C GLN A 16 29.66 -28.94 17.87
N LEU A 17 28.56 -29.38 18.48
CA LEU A 17 27.67 -28.50 19.25
C LEU A 17 27.25 -29.21 20.54
N ARG A 18 28.05 -29.03 21.59
CA ARG A 18 27.67 -29.36 22.97
C ARG A 18 26.65 -28.33 23.47
N ALA A 19 25.58 -28.84 24.03
CA ALA A 19 24.53 -28.11 24.73
C ALA A 19 25.10 -27.26 25.88
N LYS A 20 24.58 -26.03 26.01
CA LYS A 20 24.57 -25.27 27.27
C LYS A 20 23.12 -25.19 27.77
N PRO A 21 22.88 -25.32 29.08
CA PRO A 21 21.53 -25.24 29.65
C PRO A 21 21.05 -23.79 29.70
N CYS A 22 19.86 -23.53 29.18
CA CYS A 22 19.17 -22.25 29.32
C CYS A 22 18.53 -22.16 30.71
N MET A 23 18.83 -21.07 31.41
CA MET A 23 18.10 -20.66 32.62
C MET A 23 16.70 -20.15 32.26
N GLU A 24 15.73 -20.54 33.08
CA GLU A 24 14.35 -20.05 33.07
C GLU A 24 14.28 -18.56 33.44
N PRO A 25 13.37 -17.79 32.82
CA PRO A 25 12.81 -16.61 33.45
C PRO A 25 11.42 -16.91 34.02
N SER A 26 11.27 -16.60 35.30
CA SER A 26 10.03 -16.58 36.08
C SER A 26 8.94 -15.74 35.42
N LEU A 27 7.78 -16.36 35.18
CA LEU A 27 6.54 -15.72 34.77
C LEU A 27 5.71 -15.35 36.02
N ASN A 28 5.84 -14.10 36.47
CA ASN A 28 4.86 -13.46 37.34
C ASN A 28 4.41 -12.16 36.67
N GLY A 29 3.10 -12.03 36.40
CA GLY A 29 2.47 -10.73 36.18
C GLY A 29 1.43 -10.68 35.06
N LEU A 30 0.18 -10.51 35.50
CA LEU A 30 -0.97 -9.94 34.77
C LEU A 30 -1.82 -10.91 33.93
N MET A 31 -2.59 -11.75 34.64
CA MET A 31 -3.99 -11.98 34.30
C MET A 31 -4.82 -10.79 34.80
N SER A 32 -5.68 -10.22 33.95
CA SER A 32 -7.04 -9.78 34.27
C SER A 32 -7.72 -9.27 32.98
N ASP A 33 -9.00 -9.57 32.86
CA ASP A 33 -9.99 -9.02 31.90
C ASP A 33 -10.26 -9.82 30.61
N LEU A 34 -10.87 -10.99 30.80
CA LEU A 34 -11.81 -11.56 29.83
C LEU A 34 -13.00 -12.18 30.60
N LEU A 35 -14.06 -11.38 30.77
CA LEU A 35 -15.40 -11.89 31.06
C LEU A 35 -16.25 -11.76 29.80
N ILE A 36 -16.50 -12.89 29.15
CA ILE A 36 -17.48 -13.05 28.08
C ILE A 36 -18.79 -13.45 28.75
N SER A 37 -19.79 -12.57 28.66
CA SER A 37 -21.19 -12.91 28.94
C SER A 37 -21.79 -13.51 27.68
N THR A 38 -22.15 -14.79 27.77
CA THR A 38 -22.97 -15.52 26.81
C THR A 38 -24.43 -15.09 26.95
N ALA A 39 -25.06 -14.67 25.87
CA ALA A 39 -26.51 -14.63 25.76
C ALA A 39 -26.94 -14.81 24.29
N ASP A 40 -27.38 -16.04 24.04
CA ASP A 40 -28.60 -16.44 23.35
C ASP A 40 -28.85 -16.06 21.88
N GLU A 41 -28.87 -17.11 21.08
CA GLU A 41 -29.04 -17.16 19.63
C GLU A 41 -30.48 -17.58 19.35
N THR A 42 -31.35 -16.61 19.06
CA THR A 42 -32.71 -16.90 18.57
C THR A 42 -32.77 -16.80 17.04
N LEU A 43 -32.86 -17.98 16.44
CA LEU A 43 -33.23 -18.26 15.06
C LEU A 43 -34.48 -17.45 14.65
N ARG A 44 -34.38 -16.65 13.60
CA ARG A 44 -35.54 -16.25 12.79
C ARG A 44 -35.27 -16.55 11.32
N GLN A 45 -35.95 -17.58 10.84
CA GLN A 45 -36.15 -17.88 9.43
C GLN A 45 -37.07 -16.80 8.83
N THR A 46 -36.73 -16.29 7.65
CA THR A 46 -37.64 -15.51 6.81
C THR A 46 -37.90 -16.26 5.51
N PRO A 47 -39.15 -16.32 5.03
CA PRO A 47 -39.53 -17.12 3.87
C PRO A 47 -39.22 -16.41 2.55
N GLU A 48 -38.95 -17.24 1.55
CA GLU A 48 -39.02 -16.93 0.13
C GLU A 48 -40.47 -16.61 -0.28
N SER A 49 -40.65 -15.60 -1.13
CA SER A 49 -41.83 -15.45 -1.97
C SER A 49 -41.56 -14.50 -3.14
N ASP A 50 -41.62 -15.08 -4.34
CA ASP A 50 -42.08 -14.59 -5.65
C ASP A 50 -42.52 -13.12 -5.79
N MET A 51 -42.03 -12.43 -6.85
CA MET A 51 -42.82 -11.51 -7.70
C MET A 51 -41.95 -10.79 -8.76
N TYR A 52 -42.07 -11.16 -10.05
CA TYR A 52 -42.88 -10.44 -11.06
C TYR A 52 -42.52 -10.89 -12.48
N SER A 53 -43.59 -11.31 -13.17
CA SER A 53 -43.70 -11.62 -14.58
C SER A 53 -43.54 -10.40 -15.49
N GLU A 54 -42.86 -10.62 -16.61
CA GLU A 54 -42.79 -9.73 -17.75
C GLU A 54 -44.17 -9.50 -18.37
N THR A 55 -44.59 -8.24 -18.49
CA THR A 55 -45.67 -7.85 -19.41
C THR A 55 -45.18 -6.79 -20.38
N SER A 56 -45.02 -7.26 -21.61
CA SER A 56 -44.90 -6.49 -22.83
C SER A 56 -46.09 -5.55 -22.99
N THR A 57 -45.83 -4.24 -23.07
CA THR A 57 -46.78 -3.27 -23.59
C THR A 57 -46.10 -2.36 -24.62
N ARG A 58 -46.59 -2.52 -25.84
CA ARG A 58 -46.30 -1.75 -27.04
C ARG A 58 -47.02 -0.41 -26.89
N GLY A 59 -46.27 0.69 -26.76
CA GLY A 59 -46.81 2.03 -26.53
C GLY A 59 -46.15 3.09 -27.43
N GLN A 60 -47.00 3.92 -28.02
CA GLN A 60 -46.77 4.97 -29.02
C GLN A 60 -45.51 5.85 -28.84
N VAL A 61 -44.89 6.14 -29.99
CA VAL A 61 -43.94 7.25 -30.18
C VAL A 61 -44.72 8.56 -30.18
N MET A 62 -44.68 9.31 -29.07
CA MET A 62 -45.00 10.75 -29.08
C MET A 62 -43.73 11.53 -29.40
N LYS A 63 -43.75 12.26 -30.53
CA LYS A 63 -42.79 13.34 -30.80
C LYS A 63 -43.06 14.47 -29.81
N VAL A 64 -42.10 14.72 -28.93
CA VAL A 64 -42.07 15.94 -28.12
C VAL A 64 -41.06 16.87 -28.77
N ASP A 65 -41.57 17.95 -29.37
CA ASP A 65 -40.75 19.05 -29.86
C ASP A 65 -40.22 19.84 -28.66
N CYS A 66 -38.98 19.54 -28.24
CA CYS A 66 -38.26 20.33 -27.24
C CYS A 66 -37.59 21.52 -27.93
N ALA A 67 -38.34 22.61 -28.11
CA ALA A 67 -37.75 23.91 -28.43
C ALA A 67 -37.09 24.51 -27.18
N ASN A 68 -35.76 24.68 -27.26
CA ASN A 68 -34.92 25.65 -26.56
C ASN A 68 -35.44 26.22 -25.24
N VAL A 69 -35.14 25.52 -24.15
CA VAL A 69 -34.99 26.16 -22.84
C VAL A 69 -33.53 25.99 -22.44
N GLU A 70 -32.72 27.03 -22.69
CA GLU A 70 -31.38 27.17 -22.09
C GLU A 70 -31.54 27.42 -20.59
N CYS A 71 -31.87 26.36 -19.85
CA CYS A 71 -31.65 26.31 -18.41
C CYS A 71 -30.13 26.20 -18.19
N SER A 72 -29.44 27.34 -18.17
CA SER A 72 -28.10 27.44 -17.63
C SER A 72 -28.19 27.29 -16.11
N GLU A 73 -28.33 26.05 -15.64
CA GLU A 73 -28.19 25.76 -14.22
C GLU A 73 -26.79 26.22 -13.77
N PRO A 74 -26.67 26.99 -12.68
CA PRO A 74 -25.37 27.39 -12.18
C PRO A 74 -24.58 26.13 -11.87
N LEU A 75 -23.45 25.95 -12.55
CA LEU A 75 -22.53 24.84 -12.33
C LEU A 75 -22.23 24.75 -10.83
N VAL A 76 -22.91 23.83 -10.14
CA VAL A 76 -22.71 23.57 -8.72
C VAL A 76 -21.31 22.97 -8.61
N THR A 77 -20.33 23.84 -8.38
CA THR A 77 -18.96 23.38 -8.16
C THR A 77 -18.99 22.37 -7.01
N PRO A 78 -18.47 21.14 -7.21
CA PRO A 78 -18.49 20.12 -6.19
C PRO A 78 -17.87 20.68 -4.91
N ARG A 79 -18.65 20.72 -3.82
CA ARG A 79 -18.17 21.23 -2.53
C ARG A 79 -16.93 20.44 -2.13
N GLN A 80 -15.82 21.15 -1.86
CA GLN A 80 -14.56 20.57 -1.39
C GLN A 80 -14.82 19.63 -0.21
N ARG A 81 -14.68 18.32 -0.43
CA ARG A 81 -15.03 17.30 0.58
C ARG A 81 -14.03 17.26 1.73
N TYR A 82 -12.74 17.36 1.40
CA TYR A 82 -11.66 17.27 2.37
C TYR A 82 -11.03 18.64 2.61
N ARG A 83 -10.83 18.99 3.88
CA ARG A 83 -10.03 20.15 4.30
C ARG A 83 -8.56 19.78 4.51
N ARG A 84 -8.28 18.49 4.75
CA ARG A 84 -6.94 17.98 5.02
C ARG A 84 -6.74 16.66 4.31
N VAL A 85 -5.62 16.54 3.61
CA VAL A 85 -5.19 15.28 3.00
C VAL A 85 -3.78 14.98 3.45
N HIS A 86 -3.58 13.82 4.07
CA HIS A 86 -2.29 13.34 4.51
C HIS A 86 -1.84 12.20 3.59
N VAL A 87 -0.75 12.41 2.86
CA VAL A 87 -0.15 11.38 2.02
C VAL A 87 1.08 10.85 2.72
N ARG A 88 1.19 9.53 2.83
CA ARG A 88 2.38 8.84 3.32
C ARG A 88 2.94 7.97 2.20
N LEU A 89 4.10 8.36 1.69
CA LEU A 89 4.84 7.58 0.72
C LEU A 89 5.73 6.61 1.51
N ILE A 90 5.32 5.35 1.54
CA ILE A 90 5.88 4.30 2.38
C ILE A 90 6.83 3.46 1.54
N VAL A 91 8.09 3.44 1.93
CA VAL A 91 9.16 2.66 1.28
C VAL A 91 10.00 2.01 2.36
N TRP A 92 10.85 1.05 2.02
CA TRP A 92 11.80 0.49 2.99
C TRP A 92 13.05 1.36 3.12
N GLU A 93 13.66 1.42 4.30
CA GLU A 93 14.95 2.10 4.48
C GLU A 93 16.08 1.37 3.74
N GLU A 94 16.09 0.04 3.83
CA GLU A 94 16.99 -0.85 3.11
C GLU A 94 16.23 -1.58 2.02
N GLN A 95 16.61 -1.33 0.77
CA GLN A 95 15.92 -1.83 -0.40
C GLN A 95 16.84 -1.91 -1.63
N ASP A 96 16.45 -2.72 -2.61
CA ASP A 96 17.25 -3.08 -3.80
C ASP A 96 16.61 -2.63 -5.14
N LEU A 97 15.68 -1.67 -5.12
CA LEU A 97 15.12 -1.01 -6.32
C LEU A 97 16.01 0.15 -6.77
N ASN A 98 16.54 0.02 -7.99
CA ASN A 98 17.44 1.01 -8.59
C ASN A 98 16.76 2.33 -8.99
N SER A 99 15.43 2.35 -9.14
CA SER A 99 14.67 3.51 -9.61
C SER A 99 13.86 4.20 -8.52
N LEU A 100 14.05 3.82 -7.25
CA LEU A 100 13.20 4.24 -6.13
C LEU A 100 12.98 5.75 -6.09
N GLU A 101 14.06 6.51 -5.96
CA GLU A 101 13.99 7.96 -5.69
C GLU A 101 13.32 8.71 -6.85
N ARG A 102 13.60 8.30 -8.10
CA ARG A 102 13.01 8.92 -9.28
C ARG A 102 11.50 8.70 -9.36
N GLU A 103 11.04 7.46 -9.15
CA GLU A 103 9.61 7.14 -9.20
C GLU A 103 8.86 7.76 -8.00
N LEU A 104 9.48 7.75 -6.81
CA LEU A 104 8.92 8.33 -5.60
C LEU A 104 8.78 9.86 -5.72
N GLN A 105 9.76 10.53 -6.32
CA GLN A 105 9.73 11.97 -6.55
C GLN A 105 8.57 12.39 -7.45
N LYS A 106 8.29 11.64 -8.53
CA LYS A 106 7.14 11.91 -9.41
C LYS A 106 5.81 11.85 -8.66
N VAL A 107 5.61 10.80 -7.88
CA VAL A 107 4.39 10.61 -7.08
C VAL A 107 4.29 11.69 -5.99
N HIS A 108 5.42 12.05 -5.38
CA HIS A 108 5.49 13.14 -4.40
C HIS A 108 5.05 14.48 -5.01
N GLU A 109 5.61 14.84 -6.17
CA GLU A 109 5.28 16.07 -6.89
C GLU A 109 3.81 16.11 -7.30
N ALA A 110 3.28 15.02 -7.87
CA ALA A 110 1.88 14.92 -8.28
C ALA A 110 0.94 15.17 -7.09
N PHE A 111 1.12 14.48 -5.96
CA PHE A 111 0.30 14.73 -4.77
C PHE A 111 0.54 16.13 -4.15
N SER A 112 1.75 16.66 -4.25
CA SER A 112 2.06 18.03 -3.79
C SER A 112 1.36 19.08 -4.64
N GLY A 113 1.15 18.82 -5.94
CA GLY A 113 0.37 19.66 -6.85
C GLY A 113 -1.07 19.86 -6.38
N TYR A 114 -1.67 18.84 -5.75
CA TYR A 114 -2.98 18.93 -5.09
C TYR A 114 -2.96 19.67 -3.74
N HIS A 115 -1.82 20.23 -3.35
CA HIS A 115 -1.59 20.89 -2.06
C HIS A 115 -1.80 19.95 -0.85
N TYR A 116 -1.56 18.65 -1.05
CA TYR A 116 -1.63 17.68 0.04
C TYR A 116 -0.39 17.72 0.94
N ASN A 117 -0.54 17.27 2.18
CA ASN A 117 0.59 17.11 3.10
C ASN A 117 1.27 15.77 2.84
N VAL A 118 2.30 15.78 1.99
CA VAL A 118 3.07 14.60 1.57
C VAL A 118 4.28 14.41 2.48
N GLU A 119 4.45 13.19 3.00
CA GLU A 119 5.60 12.81 3.81
C GLU A 119 6.10 11.44 3.34
N VAL A 120 7.42 11.33 3.10
CA VAL A 120 8.08 10.04 2.87
C VAL A 120 8.36 9.37 4.22
N TYR A 121 7.91 8.13 4.38
CA TYR A 121 8.16 7.31 5.54
C TYR A 121 8.96 6.06 5.13
N ARG A 122 10.19 5.97 5.63
CA ARG A 122 11.05 4.79 5.46
C ARG A 122 10.76 3.79 6.59
N ILE A 123 10.35 2.58 6.22
CA ILE A 123 10.12 1.46 7.15
C ILE A 123 11.49 0.99 7.65
N PRO A 124 11.71 0.97 8.97
CA PRO A 124 12.97 0.46 9.50
C PRO A 124 13.06 -1.06 9.37
N THR A 125 14.27 -1.58 9.19
CA THR A 125 14.57 -3.01 9.15
C THR A 125 14.26 -3.67 10.51
N ARG A 126 14.55 -2.97 11.61
CA ARG A 126 14.22 -3.40 12.98
C ARG A 126 12.84 -2.90 13.40
N ASP A 127 12.08 -3.77 14.07
CA ASP A 127 10.73 -3.48 14.54
C ASP A 127 9.78 -2.95 13.44
N ALA A 128 10.01 -3.35 12.20
CA ALA A 128 9.37 -2.85 10.99
C ALA A 128 7.84 -2.79 11.12
N THR A 129 7.24 -3.88 11.59
CA THR A 129 5.78 -3.96 11.79
C THR A 129 5.28 -3.00 12.86
N ILE A 130 5.99 -2.89 14.00
CA ILE A 130 5.58 -2.02 15.10
C ILE A 130 5.65 -0.57 14.64
N SER A 131 6.76 -0.19 13.99
CA SER A 131 6.99 1.17 13.53
C SER A 131 5.97 1.58 12.46
N LEU A 132 5.73 0.74 11.45
CA LEU A 132 4.72 1.03 10.41
C LEU A 132 3.31 1.15 10.99
N ARG A 133 2.90 0.23 11.89
CA ARG A 133 1.59 0.32 12.55
C ARG A 133 1.44 1.60 13.37
N ARG A 134 2.51 2.03 14.06
CA ARG A 134 2.54 3.30 14.79
C ARG A 134 2.40 4.47 13.84
N LYS A 135 3.11 4.48 12.71
CA LYS A 135 3.01 5.54 11.70
C LYS A 135 1.60 5.67 11.13
N ILE A 136 0.95 4.55 10.80
CA ILE A 136 -0.45 4.53 10.31
C ILE A 136 -1.39 5.15 11.35
N ARG A 137 -1.24 4.78 12.64
CA ARG A 137 -2.06 5.37 13.71
C ARG A 137 -1.84 6.87 13.88
N GLN A 138 -0.61 7.36 13.66
CA GLN A 138 -0.30 8.79 13.74
C GLN A 138 -0.98 9.62 12.65
N CYS A 139 -1.44 9.02 11.54
CA CYS A 139 -2.23 9.72 10.53
C CYS A 139 -3.60 10.18 11.06
N ASN A 140 -4.10 9.56 12.16
CA ASN A 140 -5.24 10.04 12.91
C ASN A 140 -4.94 10.06 14.42
N PRO A 141 -4.30 11.13 14.94
CA PRO A 141 -3.78 11.18 16.31
C PRO A 141 -4.88 11.17 17.39
N ALA A 142 -6.13 11.47 17.01
CA ALA A 142 -7.29 11.39 17.89
C ALA A 142 -8.22 10.25 17.42
N PRO A 143 -7.86 8.97 17.65
CA PRO A 143 -8.61 7.82 17.12
C PRO A 143 -10.05 7.73 17.62
N LYS A 144 -10.38 8.41 18.73
CA LYS A 144 -11.74 8.50 19.28
C LYS A 144 -12.61 9.55 18.59
N VAL A 145 -12.04 10.48 17.82
CA VAL A 145 -12.77 11.59 17.20
C VAL A 145 -12.85 11.37 15.67
N PRO A 146 -14.06 11.14 15.13
CA PRO A 146 -14.30 11.12 13.69
C PRO A 146 -13.77 12.36 12.97
N ARG A 147 -12.98 12.17 11.91
CA ARG A 147 -12.49 13.26 11.05
C ARG A 147 -13.12 13.17 9.67
N LEU A 148 -14.34 13.69 9.58
CA LEU A 148 -15.19 13.65 8.40
C LEU A 148 -14.66 14.48 7.22
N ASP A 149 -13.71 15.39 7.46
CA ASP A 149 -13.09 16.31 6.49
C ASP A 149 -11.63 15.93 6.16
N THR A 150 -11.18 14.74 6.58
CA THR A 150 -9.80 14.29 6.42
C THR A 150 -9.73 13.04 5.53
N LEU A 151 -8.80 13.05 4.58
CA LEU A 151 -8.40 11.88 3.79
C LEU A 151 -6.97 11.48 4.16
N VAL A 152 -6.75 10.18 4.33
CA VAL A 152 -5.41 9.60 4.45
C VAL A 152 -5.12 8.77 3.21
N ILE A 153 -3.98 9.01 2.57
CA ILE A 153 -3.47 8.22 1.45
C ILE A 153 -2.19 7.52 1.89
N LEU A 154 -2.19 6.19 1.82
CA LEU A 154 -1.01 5.35 2.11
C LEU A 154 -0.51 4.76 0.80
N TYR A 155 0.57 5.29 0.25
CA TYR A 155 1.17 4.81 -0.99
C TYR A 155 2.39 3.96 -0.65
N TYR A 156 2.35 2.65 -0.85
CA TYR A 156 3.49 1.76 -0.71
C TYR A 156 4.16 1.53 -2.05
N TYR A 157 5.48 1.74 -2.11
CA TYR A 157 6.32 1.39 -3.26
C TYR A 157 7.46 0.49 -2.82
N GLY A 158 7.53 -0.71 -3.38
CA GLY A 158 8.49 -1.72 -2.92
C GLY A 158 8.24 -3.10 -3.49
N HIS A 159 8.84 -4.11 -2.86
CA HIS A 159 8.56 -5.50 -3.19
C HIS A 159 7.30 -5.99 -2.49
N GLY A 160 6.60 -6.89 -3.18
CA GLY A 160 5.41 -7.56 -2.69
C GLY A 160 5.47 -9.03 -3.08
N GLY A 161 5.08 -9.92 -2.18
CA GLY A 161 5.20 -11.35 -2.42
C GLY A 161 4.41 -12.18 -1.43
N PHE A 162 4.71 -13.47 -1.40
CA PHE A 162 4.08 -14.40 -0.48
C PHE A 162 5.11 -15.00 0.47
N SER A 163 4.82 -14.96 1.76
CA SER A 163 5.57 -15.70 2.76
C SER A 163 4.80 -16.95 3.15
N LYS A 164 5.51 -18.08 3.29
CA LYS A 164 4.95 -19.29 3.88
C LYS A 164 4.93 -19.10 5.40
N VAL A 165 3.75 -19.20 5.99
CA VAL A 165 3.53 -19.15 7.43
C VAL A 165 2.99 -20.50 7.85
N GLU A 166 3.76 -21.19 8.69
CA GLU A 166 3.32 -22.41 9.35
C GLU A 166 2.66 -22.02 10.68
N LYS A 167 1.38 -22.36 10.80
CA LYS A 167 0.64 -22.20 12.05
C LYS A 167 0.54 -23.56 12.72
N VAL A 168 0.93 -23.59 13.98
CA VAL A 168 0.75 -24.75 14.85
C VAL A 168 -0.51 -24.46 15.67
N GLU A 169 -1.57 -25.23 15.43
CA GLU A 169 -2.81 -25.17 16.20
C GLU A 169 -2.96 -26.50 16.95
N GLU A 170 -3.12 -26.46 18.27
CA GLU A 170 -3.48 -27.64 19.05
C GLU A 170 -5.01 -27.69 19.19
N LYS A 171 -5.63 -28.80 18.77
CA LYS A 171 -7.06 -29.05 18.94
C LYS A 171 -7.25 -30.45 19.51
N ASN A 172 -7.96 -30.54 20.63
CA ASN A 172 -8.24 -31.79 21.33
C ASN A 172 -6.96 -32.60 21.67
N GLY A 173 -5.88 -31.92 22.07
CA GLY A 173 -4.59 -32.56 22.36
C GLY A 173 -3.80 -33.00 21.12
N VAL A 174 -4.29 -32.72 19.90
CA VAL A 174 -3.61 -33.03 18.64
C VAL A 174 -3.04 -31.75 18.04
N VAL A 175 -1.72 -31.78 17.77
CA VAL A 175 -1.01 -30.68 17.12
C VAL A 175 -1.21 -30.73 15.61
N HIS A 176 -1.94 -29.77 15.06
CA HIS A 176 -2.14 -29.58 13.64
C HIS A 176 -1.18 -28.50 13.09
N LYS A 177 -0.35 -28.89 12.13
CA LYS A 177 0.49 -27.95 11.36
C LYS A 177 -0.23 -27.53 10.10
N LYS A 178 -0.66 -26.27 10.03
CA LYS A 178 -1.30 -25.68 8.86
C LYS A 178 -0.34 -24.75 8.15
N LYS A 179 0.03 -25.11 6.92
CA LYS A 179 0.78 -24.22 6.02
C LYS A 179 -0.20 -23.24 5.38
N SER A 180 0.13 -21.95 5.44
CA SER A 180 -0.62 -20.89 4.79
C SER A 180 0.34 -19.95 4.07
N THR A 181 -0.11 -19.38 2.96
CA THR A 181 0.61 -18.28 2.29
C THR A 181 -0.02 -16.96 2.71
N GLU A 182 0.81 -15.97 3.00
CA GLU A 182 0.37 -14.63 3.35
C GLU A 182 1.05 -13.61 2.45
N PHE A 183 0.26 -12.65 1.94
CA PHE A 183 0.82 -11.50 1.23
C PHE A 183 1.67 -10.66 2.19
N VAL A 184 2.87 -10.32 1.74
CA VAL A 184 3.86 -9.54 2.50
C VAL A 184 4.36 -8.36 1.70
N LEU A 185 4.65 -7.27 2.42
CA LEU A 185 5.44 -6.15 1.92
C LEU A 185 6.90 -6.41 2.28
N SER A 186 7.81 -6.41 1.32
CA SER A 186 9.22 -6.81 1.51
C SER A 186 10.19 -5.70 1.14
N GLY A 187 11.29 -5.60 1.90
CA GLY A 187 12.35 -4.62 1.60
C GLY A 187 13.20 -5.00 0.39
N ARG A 188 13.34 -6.29 0.11
CA ARG A 188 14.17 -6.81 -0.98
C ARG A 188 13.42 -7.84 -1.81
N GLN A 189 13.90 -8.09 -3.03
CA GLN A 189 13.31 -9.08 -3.92
C GLN A 189 13.43 -10.51 -3.37
N SER A 190 14.59 -10.83 -2.79
CA SER A 190 14.89 -12.13 -2.20
C SER A 190 15.73 -11.98 -0.93
N GLY A 191 15.29 -12.60 0.16
CA GLY A 191 15.96 -12.50 1.45
C GLY A 191 15.84 -11.09 2.03
N GLY A 192 15.24 -10.94 3.20
CA GLY A 192 15.07 -9.62 3.81
C GLY A 192 13.90 -9.58 4.77
N VAL A 193 13.72 -8.42 5.39
CA VAL A 193 12.60 -8.20 6.30
C VAL A 193 11.32 -8.01 5.48
N ALA A 194 10.27 -8.66 5.96
CA ALA A 194 8.95 -8.58 5.35
C ALA A 194 7.89 -8.36 6.43
N ILE A 195 6.83 -7.63 6.08
CA ILE A 195 5.68 -7.37 6.93
C ILE A 195 4.47 -8.08 6.33
N SER A 196 3.87 -8.99 7.09
CA SER A 196 2.57 -9.57 6.74
C SER A 196 1.50 -8.49 6.65
N TRP A 197 0.82 -8.44 5.49
CA TRP A 197 -0.31 -7.53 5.25
C TRP A 197 -1.39 -7.68 6.33
N LYS A 198 -1.55 -8.90 6.88
CA LYS A 198 -2.50 -9.17 7.96
C LYS A 198 -2.26 -8.34 9.22
N ARG A 199 -1.02 -7.93 9.46
CA ARG A 199 -0.64 -7.09 10.60
C ARG A 199 -0.88 -5.60 10.37
N ILE A 200 -1.15 -5.20 9.12
CA ILE A 200 -1.23 -3.80 8.68
C ILE A 200 -2.66 -3.37 8.37
N TYR A 201 -3.49 -4.22 7.75
CA TYR A 201 -4.84 -3.80 7.35
C TYR A 201 -5.73 -3.40 8.54
N ARG A 202 -5.58 -4.03 9.72
CA ARG A 202 -6.41 -3.71 10.90
C ARG A 202 -6.26 -2.26 11.36
N PRO A 203 -5.04 -1.75 11.61
CA PRO A 203 -4.84 -0.32 11.87
C PRO A 203 -5.45 0.62 10.82
N ILE A 204 -5.43 0.23 9.54
CA ILE A 204 -6.01 1.03 8.43
C ILE A 204 -7.53 1.08 8.57
N LEU A 205 -8.18 -0.07 8.80
CA LEU A 205 -9.64 -0.15 9.00
C LEU A 205 -10.10 0.60 10.26
N GLN A 206 -9.23 0.72 11.27
CA GLN A 206 -9.52 1.45 12.52
C GLN A 206 -9.43 2.97 12.38
N LEU A 207 -8.90 3.51 11.28
CA LEU A 207 -8.84 4.96 11.06
C LEU A 207 -10.26 5.54 10.91
N LYS A 208 -10.61 6.53 11.73
CA LYS A 208 -11.89 7.26 11.69
C LYS A 208 -11.87 8.43 10.69
N CYS A 209 -11.49 8.15 9.45
CA CYS A 209 -11.43 9.09 8.33
C CYS A 209 -11.47 8.30 7.02
N ASP A 210 -11.70 8.93 5.88
CA ASP A 210 -11.58 8.22 4.59
C ASP A 210 -10.12 7.79 4.39
N THR A 211 -9.90 6.62 3.78
CA THR A 211 -8.54 6.10 3.56
C THR A 211 -8.42 5.42 2.21
N LEU A 212 -7.48 5.90 1.42
CA LEU A 212 -7.04 5.27 0.18
C LEU A 212 -5.67 4.62 0.42
N VAL A 213 -5.58 3.32 0.17
CA VAL A 213 -4.29 2.61 0.13
C VAL A 213 -3.93 2.40 -1.33
N ILE A 214 -2.70 2.71 -1.70
CA ILE A 214 -2.16 2.46 -3.03
C ILE A 214 -0.97 1.51 -2.86
N LEU A 215 -1.03 0.33 -3.47
CA LEU A 215 0.03 -0.67 -3.40
C LEU A 215 0.71 -0.82 -4.75
N ASP A 216 1.89 -0.20 -4.88
CA ASP A 216 2.76 -0.35 -6.04
C ASP A 216 3.84 -1.40 -5.79
N CYS A 217 3.44 -2.66 -5.95
CA CYS A 217 4.31 -3.82 -5.77
C CYS A 217 3.74 -5.04 -6.49
N CYS A 218 4.54 -6.11 -6.61
CA CYS A 218 4.06 -7.38 -7.16
C CYS A 218 3.02 -8.02 -6.24
N ASN A 219 2.09 -8.78 -6.83
CA ASN A 219 1.04 -9.52 -6.13
C ASN A 219 0.10 -8.65 -5.30
N ALA A 220 0.02 -7.35 -5.58
CA ALA A 220 -0.66 -6.38 -4.74
C ALA A 220 -2.17 -6.65 -4.61
N GLY A 221 -2.79 -7.30 -5.61
CA GLY A 221 -4.17 -7.76 -5.56
C GLY A 221 -4.45 -8.78 -4.46
N ALA A 222 -3.43 -9.48 -3.94
CA ALA A 222 -3.55 -10.36 -2.78
C ALA A 222 -3.82 -9.63 -1.45
N SER A 223 -3.73 -8.30 -1.45
CA SER A 223 -4.11 -7.46 -0.31
C SER A 223 -5.63 -7.35 -0.09
N VAL A 224 -6.42 -7.71 -1.11
CA VAL A 224 -7.87 -7.68 -1.05
C VAL A 224 -8.37 -8.66 0.01
N LEU A 225 -9.12 -8.14 0.98
CA LEU A 225 -9.62 -8.95 2.09
C LEU A 225 -10.89 -9.70 1.69
N SER A 226 -10.97 -10.97 2.07
CA SER A 226 -12.24 -11.70 1.98
C SER A 226 -13.26 -11.17 2.99
N GLY A 227 -14.56 -11.35 2.71
CA GLY A 227 -15.63 -10.97 3.64
C GLY A 227 -15.48 -11.61 5.03
N LYS A 228 -14.91 -12.82 5.11
CA LYS A 228 -14.58 -13.49 6.38
C LYS A 228 -13.51 -12.75 7.19
N GLU A 229 -12.46 -12.26 6.55
CA GLU A 229 -11.41 -11.48 7.23
C GLU A 229 -11.92 -10.11 7.68
N LEU A 230 -12.82 -9.52 6.89
CA LEU A 230 -13.48 -8.25 7.22
C LEU A 230 -14.40 -8.42 8.45
N GLY A 231 -15.18 -9.50 8.51
CA GLY A 231 -16.06 -9.82 9.64
C GLY A 231 -15.35 -10.06 10.97
N LYS A 232 -14.05 -10.41 10.95
CA LYS A 232 -13.23 -10.58 12.17
C LYS A 232 -12.81 -9.26 12.82
N VAL A 233 -12.95 -8.14 12.12
CA VAL A 233 -12.62 -6.82 12.67
C VAL A 233 -13.88 -6.27 13.34
N SER A 234 -13.85 -6.23 14.68
CA SER A 234 -14.91 -5.66 15.51
C SER A 234 -15.37 -4.30 14.97
N ALA A 235 -16.68 -4.15 14.75
CA ALA A 235 -17.38 -2.92 14.32
C ALA A 235 -16.56 -2.02 13.39
N ILE A 236 -16.32 -2.47 12.15
CA ILE A 236 -15.78 -1.61 11.10
C ILE A 236 -16.69 -0.40 10.92
N ASP A 237 -16.10 0.78 10.97
CA ASP A 237 -16.81 2.03 10.80
C ASP A 237 -17.11 2.29 9.32
N ARG A 238 -18.33 1.95 8.89
CA ARG A 238 -18.82 2.17 7.53
C ARG A 238 -19.13 3.64 7.22
N SER A 239 -18.94 4.55 8.17
CA SER A 239 -19.07 5.99 7.93
C SER A 239 -17.95 6.52 7.02
N PHE A 240 -16.87 5.75 6.88
CA PHE A 240 -15.68 6.12 6.12
C PHE A 240 -15.41 5.14 4.98
N ALA A 241 -15.05 5.67 3.82
CA ALA A 241 -14.60 4.87 2.69
C ALA A 241 -13.20 4.32 2.96
N LYS A 242 -13.01 3.02 2.71
CA LYS A 242 -11.71 2.35 2.74
C LYS A 242 -11.50 1.66 1.40
N GLU A 243 -10.51 2.11 0.65
CA GLU A 243 -10.26 1.64 -0.71
C GLU A 243 -8.80 1.24 -0.87
N ILE A 244 -8.55 0.22 -1.69
CA ILE A 244 -7.23 -0.21 -2.14
C ILE A 244 -7.16 -0.08 -3.65
N LEU A 245 -6.23 0.73 -4.14
CA LEU A 245 -5.74 0.70 -5.51
C LEU A 245 -4.46 -0.13 -5.54
N TYR A 246 -4.35 -1.10 -6.43
CA TYR A 246 -3.17 -1.96 -6.54
C TYR A 246 -2.62 -1.94 -7.97
N SER A 247 -1.29 -2.00 -8.11
CA SER A 247 -0.61 -1.93 -9.41
C SER A 247 -0.62 -3.24 -10.20
N SER A 248 -0.79 -4.36 -9.50
CA SER A 248 -0.83 -5.70 -10.07
C SER A 248 -1.84 -6.56 -9.30
N GLY A 249 -2.54 -7.45 -9.98
CA GLY A 249 -3.48 -8.41 -9.41
C GLY A 249 -2.81 -9.57 -8.66
N PHE A 250 -3.58 -10.62 -8.39
CA PHE A 250 -3.10 -11.81 -7.69
C PHE A 250 -2.07 -12.56 -8.54
N GLU A 251 -0.96 -12.98 -7.93
CA GLU A 251 0.12 -13.73 -8.61
C GLU A 251 0.75 -13.01 -9.83
N SER A 252 0.64 -11.69 -9.88
CA SER A 252 1.13 -10.87 -11.00
C SER A 252 2.31 -9.99 -10.61
N VAL A 253 3.13 -9.63 -11.60
CA VAL A 253 4.33 -8.80 -11.41
C VAL A 253 4.00 -7.34 -11.72
N SER A 254 4.43 -6.42 -10.85
CA SER A 254 4.38 -4.98 -11.13
C SER A 254 5.61 -4.55 -11.93
N VAL A 255 5.45 -3.57 -12.80
CA VAL A 255 6.54 -2.97 -13.56
C VAL A 255 7.08 -1.76 -12.80
N SER A 256 8.32 -1.84 -12.33
CA SER A 256 9.05 -0.74 -11.69
C SER A 256 10.19 -0.21 -12.57
N GLY A 257 10.53 1.07 -12.38
CA GLY A 257 11.72 1.69 -12.97
C GLY A 257 11.73 1.94 -14.48
N LEU A 258 10.63 1.65 -15.17
CA LEU A 258 10.45 1.93 -16.59
C LEU A 258 9.63 3.21 -16.80
N LYS A 259 9.71 3.78 -18.02
CA LYS A 259 8.96 4.99 -18.42
C LYS A 259 7.46 4.90 -18.11
N HIS A 260 6.88 3.70 -18.24
CA HIS A 260 5.46 3.41 -18.00
C HIS A 260 5.30 2.49 -16.79
N SER A 261 5.99 2.80 -15.69
CA SER A 261 5.74 2.18 -14.38
C SER A 261 4.36 2.60 -13.86
N PHE A 262 3.82 1.87 -12.88
CA PHE A 262 2.59 2.28 -12.21
C PHE A 262 2.73 3.66 -11.55
N ALA A 263 3.85 3.92 -10.84
CA ALA A 263 4.17 5.23 -10.27
C ALA A 263 4.10 6.38 -11.31
N SER A 264 4.66 6.16 -12.51
CA SER A 264 4.62 7.17 -13.58
C SER A 264 3.20 7.37 -14.11
N MET A 265 2.46 6.29 -14.42
CA MET A 265 1.08 6.38 -14.90
C MET A 265 0.14 7.03 -13.88
N LEU A 266 0.33 6.73 -12.59
CA LEU A 266 -0.40 7.36 -11.49
C LEU A 266 -0.11 8.86 -11.42
N ALA A 267 1.17 9.25 -11.47
CA ALA A 267 1.57 10.65 -11.41
C ALA A 267 1.05 11.45 -12.61
N ASP A 268 1.19 10.90 -13.81
CA ASP A 268 0.70 11.53 -15.05
C ASP A 268 -0.82 11.73 -14.98
N ASN A 269 -1.58 10.70 -14.59
CA ASN A 269 -3.04 10.82 -14.47
C ASN A 269 -3.47 11.84 -13.41
N LEU A 270 -2.79 11.89 -12.26
CA LEU A 270 -3.05 12.92 -11.25
C LEU A 270 -2.79 14.34 -11.81
N ASN A 271 -1.70 14.52 -12.57
CA ASN A 271 -1.38 15.82 -13.14
C ASN A 271 -2.38 16.24 -14.22
N ASP A 272 -2.84 15.32 -15.07
CA ASP A 272 -3.85 15.59 -16.10
C ASP A 272 -5.16 16.10 -15.49
N HIS A 273 -5.54 15.54 -14.33
CA HIS A 273 -6.76 15.92 -13.60
C HIS A 273 -6.55 17.07 -12.60
N LEU A 274 -5.35 17.67 -12.54
CA LEU A 274 -5.10 18.79 -11.63
C LEU A 274 -5.91 20.03 -12.03
N SER A 275 -6.10 20.24 -13.34
CA SER A 275 -6.86 21.38 -13.89
C SER A 275 -8.37 21.19 -13.83
N SER A 276 -8.85 19.96 -14.05
CA SER A 276 -10.28 19.61 -13.95
C SER A 276 -10.80 19.69 -12.51
N GLY A 277 -9.91 19.51 -11.52
CA GLY A 277 -10.19 19.72 -10.11
C GLY A 277 -11.08 18.66 -9.46
N LEU A 278 -11.42 17.59 -10.18
CA LEU A 278 -12.26 16.50 -9.71
C LEU A 278 -11.80 15.16 -10.30
N LEU A 279 -11.23 14.30 -9.45
CA LEU A 279 -10.88 12.93 -9.81
C LEU A 279 -11.36 11.97 -8.73
N ASP A 280 -12.34 11.13 -9.02
CA ASP A 280 -12.70 10.04 -8.11
C ASP A 280 -11.79 8.82 -8.29
N THR A 281 -11.71 8.00 -7.24
CA THR A 281 -10.85 6.81 -7.23
C THR A 281 -11.24 5.76 -8.28
N PRO A 282 -12.52 5.48 -8.60
CA PRO A 282 -12.88 4.62 -9.74
C PRO A 282 -12.35 5.13 -11.09
N SER A 283 -12.42 6.44 -11.34
CA SER A 283 -11.93 7.06 -12.58
C SER A 283 -10.42 7.00 -12.65
N LEU A 284 -9.72 7.35 -11.56
CA LEU A 284 -8.27 7.18 -11.44
C LEU A 284 -7.84 5.72 -11.75
N ALA A 285 -8.52 4.74 -11.15
CA ALA A 285 -8.20 3.34 -11.36
C ALA A 285 -8.43 2.91 -12.81
N ARG A 286 -9.53 3.36 -13.43
CA ARG A 286 -9.86 3.08 -14.83
C ARG A 286 -8.83 3.67 -15.78
N ASP A 287 -8.43 4.92 -15.57
CA ASP A 287 -7.48 5.61 -16.43
C ASP A 287 -6.09 4.98 -16.33
N VAL A 288 -5.62 4.72 -15.11
CA VAL A 288 -4.33 4.04 -14.90
C VAL A 288 -4.34 2.62 -15.47
N ALA A 289 -5.46 1.89 -15.35
CA ALA A 289 -5.61 0.58 -15.97
C ALA A 289 -5.62 0.66 -17.51
N ALA A 290 -6.24 1.69 -18.09
CA ALA A 290 -6.26 1.91 -19.53
C ALA A 290 -4.85 2.21 -20.07
N LEU A 291 -4.09 3.08 -19.39
CA LEU A 291 -2.69 3.36 -19.72
C LEU A 291 -1.81 2.11 -19.60
N ALA A 292 -1.98 1.33 -18.53
CA ALA A 292 -1.25 0.08 -18.33
C ALA A 292 -1.55 -0.91 -19.47
N LYS A 293 -2.83 -1.07 -19.83
CA LYS A 293 -3.27 -1.94 -20.93
C LYS A 293 -2.70 -1.51 -22.28
N GLN A 294 -2.63 -0.21 -22.55
CA GLN A 294 -2.03 0.31 -23.78
C GLN A 294 -0.55 -0.06 -23.85
N HIS A 295 0.23 0.29 -22.83
CA HIS A 295 1.69 0.13 -22.85
C HIS A 295 2.16 -1.32 -22.68
N TYR A 296 1.43 -2.15 -21.92
CA TYR A 296 1.81 -3.55 -21.72
C TYR A 296 1.49 -4.42 -22.94
N ARG A 297 0.43 -4.11 -23.69
CA ARG A 297 0.13 -4.77 -24.97
C ARG A 297 1.17 -4.51 -26.05
N GLU A 298 1.78 -3.33 -26.06
CA GLU A 298 2.86 -3.00 -26.99
C GLU A 298 4.10 -3.86 -26.73
N ARG A 299 4.35 -4.28 -25.47
CA ARG A 299 5.48 -5.16 -25.13
C ARG A 299 5.26 -6.62 -25.50
N THR A 300 4.06 -7.16 -25.35
CA THR A 300 3.79 -8.57 -25.70
C THR A 300 3.80 -8.83 -27.20
N LYS A 301 3.75 -7.78 -28.03
CA LYS A 301 3.78 -7.90 -29.49
C LYS A 301 5.18 -8.13 -30.10
N LEU A 302 6.27 -8.11 -29.32
CA LEU A 302 7.63 -8.20 -29.86
C LEU A 302 8.57 -8.98 -28.95
N VAL A 303 8.82 -10.27 -29.26
CA VAL A 303 10.13 -10.80 -29.68
C VAL A 303 9.87 -12.13 -30.43
N TRP A 304 9.82 -12.10 -31.76
CA TRP A 304 10.06 -13.33 -32.53
C TRP A 304 11.57 -13.55 -32.51
N GLY A 305 12.02 -14.70 -32.00
CA GLY A 305 13.45 -15.03 -32.00
C GLY A 305 14.00 -15.22 -33.40
N GLU A 306 15.34 -15.29 -33.50
CA GLU A 306 16.03 -15.58 -34.75
C GLU A 306 15.47 -16.84 -35.42
N VAL A 307 15.40 -16.76 -36.74
CA VAL A 307 14.92 -17.83 -37.60
C VAL A 307 16.03 -18.89 -37.70
N THR A 308 15.94 -19.95 -36.91
CA THR A 308 16.89 -21.08 -36.99
C THR A 308 16.36 -22.17 -37.90
N VAL A 309 17.16 -22.64 -38.85
CA VAL A 309 16.82 -23.82 -39.66
C VAL A 309 17.16 -25.07 -38.87
N CYS A 310 16.18 -25.96 -38.68
CA CYS A 310 16.42 -27.24 -38.04
C CYS A 310 17.23 -28.14 -38.97
N GLU A 311 18.51 -28.37 -38.67
CA GLU A 311 19.46 -29.14 -39.50
C GLU A 311 18.95 -30.55 -39.86
N LYS A 312 18.18 -31.19 -38.96
CA LYS A 312 17.67 -32.55 -39.18
C LYS A 312 16.47 -32.63 -40.13
N THR A 313 15.74 -31.53 -40.31
CA THR A 313 14.46 -31.55 -41.06
C THR A 313 14.44 -30.57 -42.22
N GLY A 314 15.44 -29.69 -42.33
CA GLY A 314 15.46 -28.57 -43.28
C GLY A 314 14.35 -27.54 -43.04
N ARG A 315 13.50 -27.72 -42.00
CA ARG A 315 12.40 -26.82 -41.70
C ARG A 315 12.89 -25.62 -40.94
N THR A 316 12.45 -24.45 -41.38
CA THR A 316 12.64 -23.19 -40.70
C THR A 316 11.83 -23.18 -39.40
N VAL A 317 12.51 -23.26 -38.25
CA VAL A 317 11.86 -23.19 -36.93
C VAL A 317 12.15 -21.80 -36.36
N ARG A 318 11.11 -20.97 -36.27
CA ARG A 318 11.19 -19.77 -35.45
C ARG A 318 11.27 -20.23 -34.01
N LYS A 319 12.44 -20.11 -33.39
CA LYS A 319 12.56 -20.30 -31.96
C LYS A 319 11.83 -19.12 -31.33
N GLY A 320 10.58 -19.34 -30.91
CA GLY A 320 9.92 -18.39 -30.04
C GLY A 320 10.83 -18.23 -28.84
N ILE A 321 11.52 -17.09 -28.75
CA ILE A 321 11.97 -16.64 -27.43
C ILE A 321 10.64 -16.46 -26.74
N GLU A 322 10.37 -17.34 -25.78
CA GLU A 322 9.23 -17.21 -24.90
C GLU A 322 9.47 -15.89 -24.16
N THR A 323 9.03 -14.78 -24.76
CA THR A 323 8.86 -13.53 -24.06
C THR A 323 7.92 -13.93 -22.96
N ARG A 324 8.43 -13.97 -21.73
CA ARG A 324 7.58 -14.14 -20.55
C ARG A 324 6.42 -13.19 -20.79
N SER A 325 5.27 -13.75 -21.11
CA SER A 325 4.03 -13.00 -21.18
C SER A 325 3.93 -12.47 -19.78
N TYR A 326 4.28 -11.21 -19.59
CA TYR A 326 4.00 -10.55 -18.34
C TYR A 326 2.48 -10.51 -18.35
N ASP A 327 1.88 -11.51 -17.71
CA ASP A 327 0.48 -11.48 -17.32
C ASP A 327 0.39 -10.44 -16.20
N THR A 328 0.74 -9.20 -16.55
CA THR A 328 0.55 -8.03 -15.74
C THR A 328 -0.94 -7.83 -15.74
N SER A 329 -1.62 -8.48 -14.79
CA SER A 329 -3.00 -8.12 -14.51
C SER A 329 -3.05 -6.62 -14.26
N ASN A 330 -4.01 -5.97 -14.94
CA ASN A 330 -4.11 -4.53 -14.94
C ASN A 330 -4.26 -4.02 -13.50
N PRO A 331 -3.77 -2.80 -13.22
CA PRO A 331 -4.10 -2.10 -12.00
C PRO A 331 -5.61 -2.17 -11.71
N GLY A 332 -5.97 -2.29 -10.44
CA GLY A 332 -7.35 -2.47 -10.04
C GLY A 332 -7.69 -1.73 -8.75
N LEU A 333 -8.97 -1.40 -8.60
CA LEU A 333 -9.53 -0.80 -7.41
C LEU A 333 -10.40 -1.81 -6.68
N PHE A 334 -10.25 -1.88 -5.38
CA PHE A 334 -11.10 -2.66 -4.50
C PHE A 334 -11.57 -1.82 -3.32
N GLN A 335 -12.87 -1.86 -3.03
CA GLN A 335 -13.44 -1.18 -1.90
C GLN A 335 -13.49 -2.14 -0.70
N LEU A 336 -12.58 -1.96 0.26
CA LEU A 336 -12.56 -2.75 1.50
C LEU A 336 -13.81 -2.50 2.34
N VAL A 337 -14.23 -1.24 2.41
CA VAL A 337 -15.40 -0.81 3.16
C VAL A 337 -16.14 0.20 2.30
N PRO A 338 -17.34 -0.12 1.80
CA PRO A 338 -18.17 0.86 1.13
C PRO A 338 -18.53 1.95 2.14
N GLY A 339 -18.00 3.16 1.90
CA GLY A 339 -18.31 4.31 2.72
C GLY A 339 -19.70 4.83 2.39
N ARG A 340 -20.44 5.31 3.40
CA ARG A 340 -21.76 5.93 3.18
C ARG A 340 -21.76 7.13 2.23
N ARG A 341 -20.60 7.73 1.98
CA ARG A 341 -20.42 8.97 1.21
C ARG A 341 -19.98 8.74 -0.24
N GLY A 342 -20.08 7.51 -0.73
CA GLY A 342 -19.63 7.15 -2.07
C GLY A 342 -18.09 7.07 -2.18
N PRO A 343 -17.56 7.08 -3.42
CA PRO A 343 -16.13 6.93 -3.68
C PRO A 343 -15.31 8.08 -3.08
N ILE A 344 -14.02 7.84 -2.90
CA ILE A 344 -13.08 8.88 -2.49
C ILE A 344 -12.87 9.84 -3.68
N ILE A 345 -12.93 11.14 -3.40
CA ILE A 345 -12.75 12.20 -4.40
C ILE A 345 -11.44 12.93 -4.10
N LEU A 346 -10.54 12.94 -5.06
CA LEU A 346 -9.28 13.68 -5.06
C LEU A 346 -9.54 15.06 -5.69
N GLN A 347 -9.29 16.12 -4.93
CA GLN A 347 -9.47 17.50 -5.37
C GLN A 347 -8.33 18.36 -4.79
N PRO A 348 -7.76 19.29 -5.56
CA PRO A 348 -6.77 20.21 -5.03
C PRO A 348 -7.32 20.94 -3.80
N LEU A 349 -6.53 21.01 -2.71
CA LEU A 349 -6.94 21.78 -1.55
C LEU A 349 -6.82 23.26 -1.86
N LYS A 350 -7.85 24.05 -1.53
CA LYS A 350 -7.74 25.51 -1.58
C LYS A 350 -6.54 25.94 -0.75
N ILE A 351 -5.60 26.65 -1.35
CA ILE A 351 -4.47 27.26 -0.62
C ILE A 351 -5.07 28.29 0.33
N GLY A 352 -5.38 27.87 1.55
CA GLY A 352 -5.74 28.80 2.60
C GLY A 352 -4.55 29.74 2.81
N ALA A 353 -4.81 31.05 2.91
CA ALA A 353 -3.82 32.10 3.16
C ALA A 353 -2.92 31.86 4.41
N SER A 354 -3.16 30.79 5.17
CA SER A 354 -2.49 30.41 6.41
C SER A 354 -1.05 29.88 6.22
N VAL A 355 -0.65 29.42 5.02
CA VAL A 355 0.72 28.87 4.80
C VAL A 355 1.80 29.97 4.70
N ARG A 356 1.43 31.26 4.63
CA ARG A 356 2.42 32.37 4.55
C ARG A 356 3.31 32.54 5.80
N LYS A 357 3.03 31.86 6.93
CA LYS A 357 3.76 32.10 8.20
C LYS A 357 4.95 31.18 8.51
N LYS A 358 5.24 30.12 7.73
CA LYS A 358 6.30 29.16 8.12
C LYS A 358 7.59 29.21 7.30
N ARG A 359 7.73 30.13 6.34
CA ARG A 359 8.93 30.25 5.47
C ARG A 359 9.95 31.32 5.89
N ARG A 360 9.90 31.86 7.11
CA ARG A 360 10.82 32.94 7.54
C ARG A 360 11.96 32.55 8.50
N ASN A 361 12.09 31.30 8.95
CA ASN A 361 13.06 30.93 10.00
C ASN A 361 14.06 29.81 9.62
N THR A 362 14.45 29.64 8.36
CA THR A 362 15.46 28.59 8.01
C THR A 362 16.47 29.00 6.95
N LEU A 363 16.78 30.29 6.86
CA LEU A 363 17.86 30.82 6.02
C LEU A 363 18.49 32.04 6.71
N MET A 364 19.27 31.79 7.76
CA MET A 364 20.39 32.61 8.24
C MET A 364 21.13 31.80 9.31
N SER A 365 22.04 30.94 8.88
CA SER A 365 23.14 30.45 9.71
C SER A 365 24.33 30.37 8.77
N GLY A 366 24.93 31.55 8.54
CA GLY A 366 26.14 31.70 7.77
C GLY A 366 27.34 31.16 8.52
N ASP A 367 28.36 30.86 7.72
CA ASP A 367 29.73 30.59 8.10
C ASP A 367 30.27 31.60 9.13
N GLY A 368 31.10 31.08 10.02
CA GLY A 368 31.85 31.85 11.01
C GLY A 368 32.84 30.96 11.74
N SER A 369 33.95 30.67 11.08
CA SER A 369 35.17 30.15 11.70
C SER A 369 35.81 31.24 12.57
N GLU A 370 36.11 30.95 13.84
CA GLU A 370 37.32 31.47 14.51
C GLU A 370 37.58 30.71 15.82
N SER A 371 38.85 30.35 15.97
CA SER A 371 39.48 29.62 17.06
C SER A 371 40.16 30.61 18.01
N ILE A 372 39.91 30.57 19.34
CA ILE A 372 40.85 31.03 20.39
C ILE A 372 40.68 30.17 21.66
N GLU A 373 41.81 29.99 22.32
CA GLU A 373 42.24 29.10 23.38
C GLU A 373 41.63 29.29 24.79
N THR A 374 41.77 28.22 25.58
CA THR A 374 42.05 28.11 27.04
C THR A 374 41.41 29.06 28.06
N GLU A 375 40.73 28.48 29.06
CA GLU A 375 41.22 28.54 30.46
C GLU A 375 40.52 27.51 31.37
N GLU A 376 41.32 26.88 32.24
CA GLU A 376 40.91 26.06 33.37
C GLU A 376 40.35 26.91 34.51
N GLY A 377 39.35 26.42 35.26
CA GLY A 377 39.09 26.95 36.59
C GLY A 377 37.81 26.45 37.27
N PRO A 378 37.79 26.22 38.61
CA PRO A 378 37.06 25.09 39.19
C PRO A 378 35.87 25.45 40.11
N ARG A 379 35.05 24.41 40.36
CA ARG A 379 34.23 24.14 41.58
C ARG A 379 33.23 25.21 42.04
N ARG A 380 31.95 24.81 42.08
CA ARG A 380 31.13 24.99 43.29
C ARG A 380 29.94 24.03 43.35
N ALA A 381 30.00 23.14 44.32
CA ALA A 381 28.88 22.37 44.83
C ALA A 381 27.90 23.29 45.57
N ARG A 382 26.60 23.11 45.37
CA ARG A 382 25.58 23.45 46.37
C ARG A 382 24.46 22.39 46.38
N ARG A 383 24.44 21.66 47.50
CA ARG A 383 23.28 20.95 48.06
C ARG A 383 22.17 21.95 48.42
N ARG A 384 20.92 21.51 48.28
CA ARG A 384 19.70 21.76 49.09
C ARG A 384 18.63 20.89 48.41
N LEU A 385 18.16 19.74 48.93
CA LEU A 385 17.33 19.52 50.12
C LEU A 385 16.27 20.61 50.31
N CYS A 386 15.08 20.34 49.74
CA CYS A 386 13.80 20.27 50.42
C CYS A 386 13.00 19.14 49.76
#